data_AF-E4UMZ6-F1
#
_entry.id   AF-E4UMZ6-F1
#
_cell.length_a   1.000
_cell.length_b   1.000
_cell.length_c   1.000
_cell.angle_alpha   90.00
_cell.angle_beta   90.00
_cell.angle_gamma   90.00
#
_symmetry.space_group_name_H-M   'P 1'
#
loop_
_entity.id
_entity.type
_entity.pdbx_description
1 polymer ?
#
loop_
_entity_poly.entity_id
_entity_poly.type
_entity_poly.pdbx_seq_one_letter_code
_entity_poly.pdbx_strand_id
1 'polypeptide(L)'
;MALRLFPRGRTAYYNICIDGHRIPGSLEYTTVINHIPHLRECPRRPATSQSALGTVTVDIDLTAAVRRCRLVDSLCFPVSLFRECLALLASVLRDHQRHPLQDPGSILCDSLEQQLLLSRYDWPGLLRYFACFAYLFDDAVLKASASLHRGMSSFIARNCRELALHAPLSVSLQFVDLCFHEDFTILMTALFEQLRSSDKAELVRYMGVIPLYLGGLPSLQVPEYILDRYGDRGGGGGGGGGGGHRDRVKIRARHRVRRRRPGLQDRGLFINPR
;
A
#
# COMPACT_ATOMS: atom_id res chain seq x y z
N MET A 1 36.65 17.51 -14.18
CA MET A 1 35.33 18.10 -13.82
C MET A 1 34.54 18.34 -15.10
N ALA A 2 33.62 17.44 -15.45
CA ALA A 2 32.79 17.62 -16.63
C ALA A 2 31.53 18.41 -16.24
N LEU A 3 31.53 19.71 -16.57
CA LEU A 3 30.36 20.57 -16.48
C LEU A 3 29.26 20.00 -17.39
N ARG A 4 28.28 19.34 -16.77
CA ARG A 4 27.07 18.84 -17.42
C ARG A 4 26.19 20.02 -17.86
N LEU A 5 26.51 20.59 -19.02
CA LEU A 5 25.62 21.49 -19.76
C LEU A 5 24.48 20.66 -20.35
N PHE A 6 23.43 20.45 -19.56
CA PHE A 6 22.18 19.88 -20.06
C PHE A 6 21.02 20.81 -19.70
N PRO A 7 20.04 20.97 -20.61
CA PRO A 7 19.12 22.09 -20.55
C PRO A 7 18.30 22.01 -19.27
N ARG A 8 18.48 23.01 -18.41
CA ARG A 8 17.51 23.40 -17.38
C ARG A 8 16.28 24.06 -18.05
N GLY A 9 15.78 23.45 -19.12
CA GLY A 9 14.77 24.01 -20.01
C GLY A 9 13.36 23.59 -19.61
N ARG A 10 12.43 24.55 -19.61
CA ARG A 10 10.99 24.39 -19.36
C ARG A 10 10.25 23.55 -20.43
N THR A 11 10.96 22.88 -21.34
CA THR A 11 10.44 22.23 -22.56
C THR A 11 11.01 20.81 -22.75
N ALA A 12 11.28 20.10 -21.66
CA ALA A 12 11.72 18.70 -21.69
C ALA A 12 10.54 17.75 -21.40
N TYR A 13 10.47 16.68 -22.19
CA TYR A 13 9.58 15.54 -21.95
C TYR A 13 10.38 14.34 -21.47
N TYR A 14 9.82 13.59 -20.54
CA TYR A 14 10.43 12.43 -19.92
C TYR A 14 9.68 11.15 -20.29
N ASN A 15 10.39 10.15 -20.76
CA ASN A 15 9.86 8.79 -20.88
C ASN A 15 10.42 7.94 -19.76
N ILE A 16 9.59 7.04 -19.23
CA ILE A 16 10.00 6.07 -18.22
C ILE A 16 10.34 4.76 -18.93
N CYS A 17 11.47 4.16 -18.56
CA CYS A 17 11.93 2.89 -19.10
C CYS A 17 12.23 1.89 -17.99
N ILE A 18 11.92 0.62 -18.22
CA ILE A 18 12.31 -0.51 -17.37
C ILE A 18 12.81 -1.66 -18.25
N ASP A 19 13.98 -2.19 -17.93
CA ASP A 19 14.74 -3.18 -18.71
C ASP A 19 14.82 -2.84 -20.20
N GLY A 20 14.96 -1.54 -20.52
CA GLY A 20 14.97 -1.07 -21.91
C GLY A 20 13.61 -1.01 -22.62
N HIS A 21 12.51 -1.39 -21.96
CA HIS A 21 11.16 -1.17 -22.46
C HIS A 21 10.65 0.20 -22.03
N ARG A 22 10.21 1.01 -23.01
CA ARG A 22 9.62 2.32 -22.75
C ARG A 22 8.15 2.17 -22.37
N ILE A 23 7.76 2.78 -21.25
CA ILE A 23 6.37 2.93 -20.84
C ILE A 23 5.71 3.98 -21.75
N PRO A 24 4.55 3.69 -22.37
CA PRO A 24 3.84 4.64 -23.23
C PRO A 24 3.50 5.92 -22.46
N GLY A 25 4.01 7.05 -22.96
CA GLY A 25 4.87 7.79 -22.05
C GLY A 25 4.49 9.22 -21.69
N SER A 26 4.76 10.16 -22.57
CA SER A 26 5.78 11.14 -22.21
C SER A 26 5.22 12.15 -21.21
N LEU A 27 5.95 12.41 -20.13
CA LEU A 27 5.56 13.34 -19.07
C LEU A 27 6.32 14.65 -19.23
N GLU A 28 5.65 15.75 -18.96
CA GLU A 28 6.21 17.10 -19.02
C GLU A 28 7.03 17.35 -17.76
N TYR A 29 8.03 18.19 -17.93
CA TYR A 29 8.90 18.63 -16.85
C TYR A 29 8.14 19.13 -15.61
N THR A 30 7.11 19.95 -15.81
CA THR A 30 6.28 20.53 -14.74
C THR A 30 5.55 19.44 -13.96
N THR A 31 4.93 18.50 -14.65
CA THR A 31 4.22 17.35 -14.04
C THR A 31 5.17 16.47 -13.24
N VAL A 32 6.35 16.17 -13.79
CA VAL A 32 7.35 15.35 -13.10
C VAL A 32 7.81 16.03 -11.81
N ILE A 33 8.11 17.33 -11.82
CA ILE A 33 8.55 18.03 -10.61
C ILE A 33 7.47 18.11 -9.55
N ASN A 34 6.22 18.32 -9.96
CA ASN A 34 5.14 18.52 -9.03
C ASN A 34 4.68 17.20 -8.38
N HIS A 35 4.83 16.06 -9.08
CA HIS A 35 4.22 14.80 -8.64
C HIS A 35 5.21 13.66 -8.36
N ILE A 36 6.37 13.63 -9.00
CA ILE A 36 7.39 12.57 -8.85
C ILE A 36 8.82 13.14 -9.04
N PRO A 37 9.24 14.13 -8.24
CA PRO A 37 10.47 14.89 -8.45
C PRO A 37 11.74 14.05 -8.54
N HIS A 38 11.85 12.94 -7.80
CA HIS A 38 13.05 12.09 -7.80
C HIS A 38 13.25 11.30 -9.09
N LEU A 39 12.24 11.24 -9.95
CA LEU A 39 12.41 10.72 -11.31
C LEU A 39 13.57 11.44 -12.03
N ARG A 40 13.79 12.73 -11.76
CA ARG A 40 14.89 13.51 -12.37
C ARG A 40 16.27 13.05 -11.95
N GLU A 41 16.41 12.47 -10.77
CA GLU A 41 17.68 12.03 -10.19
C GLU A 41 18.07 10.64 -10.69
N CYS A 42 17.12 9.92 -11.28
CA CYS A 42 17.33 8.60 -11.84
C CYS A 42 18.28 8.61 -13.05
N PRO A 43 18.99 7.49 -13.31
CA PRO A 43 19.87 7.36 -14.46
C PRO A 43 19.15 7.69 -15.77
N ARG A 44 19.75 8.59 -16.54
CA ARG A 44 19.22 9.00 -17.85
C ARG A 44 19.98 8.27 -18.94
N ARG A 45 19.26 7.73 -19.90
CA ARG A 45 19.87 7.34 -21.18
C ARG A 45 20.09 8.62 -22.01
N PRO A 46 21.16 8.71 -22.82
CA PRO A 46 21.40 9.88 -23.67
C PRO A 46 20.15 10.19 -24.51
N ALA A 47 19.84 11.48 -24.67
CA ALA A 47 18.61 11.95 -25.30
C ALA A 47 18.39 11.27 -26.65
N THR A 48 17.27 10.55 -26.79
CA THR A 48 17.01 9.72 -27.99
C THR A 48 16.54 10.54 -29.19
N SER A 49 16.05 11.77 -28.98
CA SER A 49 15.65 12.64 -30.07
C SER A 49 15.52 14.09 -29.63
N GLN A 50 16.07 15.00 -30.44
CA GLN A 50 15.62 16.38 -30.52
C GLN A 50 14.56 16.43 -31.62
N SER A 51 13.35 16.91 -31.31
CA SER A 51 12.37 17.13 -32.36
C SER A 51 12.79 18.31 -33.25
N ALA A 52 12.26 18.39 -34.47
CA ALA A 52 12.49 19.51 -35.39
C ALA A 52 12.09 20.88 -34.79
N LEU A 53 11.31 20.89 -33.71
CA LEU A 53 10.87 22.08 -32.96
C LEU A 53 11.75 22.38 -31.73
N GLY A 54 12.88 21.68 -31.55
CA GLY A 54 13.80 21.89 -30.42
C GLY A 54 13.33 21.32 -29.08
N THR A 55 12.23 20.55 -29.05
CA THR A 55 11.80 19.83 -27.84
C THR A 55 12.70 18.62 -27.58
N VAL A 56 13.17 18.50 -26.34
CA VAL A 56 14.11 17.45 -25.91
C VAL A 56 13.33 16.35 -25.21
N THR A 57 13.46 15.11 -25.68
CA THR A 57 12.94 13.94 -24.98
C THR A 57 14.08 13.21 -24.27
N VAL A 58 13.83 12.82 -23.01
CA VAL A 58 14.81 12.16 -22.15
C VAL A 58 14.22 10.85 -21.65
N ASP A 59 14.95 9.76 -21.87
CA ASP A 59 14.60 8.45 -21.32
C ASP A 59 15.22 8.28 -19.93
N ILE A 60 14.37 8.00 -18.95
CA ILE A 60 14.74 7.75 -17.56
C ILE A 60 14.58 6.27 -17.29
N ASP A 61 15.68 5.62 -16.90
CA ASP A 61 15.73 4.19 -16.66
C ASP A 61 15.53 3.89 -15.16
N LEU A 62 14.39 3.29 -14.82
CA LEU A 62 14.04 2.89 -13.46
C LEU A 62 14.44 1.45 -13.11
N THR A 63 15.09 0.72 -14.02
CA THR A 63 15.44 -0.69 -13.82
C THR A 63 16.18 -0.94 -12.50
N ALA A 64 17.21 -0.14 -12.23
CA ALA A 64 18.01 -0.31 -11.02
C ALA A 64 17.26 0.07 -9.73
N ALA A 65 16.26 0.95 -9.82
CA ALA A 65 15.40 1.30 -8.68
C ALA A 65 14.38 0.19 -8.42
N VAL A 66 13.76 -0.36 -9.47
CA VAL A 66 12.81 -1.48 -9.36
C VAL A 66 13.50 -2.74 -8.84
N ARG A 67 14.70 -3.07 -9.35
CA ARG A 67 15.47 -4.25 -8.90
C ARG A 67 15.99 -4.15 -7.46
N ARG A 68 15.94 -2.96 -6.83
CA ARG A 68 16.24 -2.79 -5.40
C ARG A 68 15.03 -3.06 -4.50
N CYS A 69 13.84 -3.24 -5.07
CA CYS A 69 12.65 -3.55 -4.31
C CYS A 69 12.75 -4.97 -3.75
N ARG A 70 12.76 -5.11 -2.43
CA ARG A 70 12.80 -6.42 -1.75
C ARG A 70 11.65 -7.35 -2.17
N LEU A 71 10.52 -6.79 -2.62
CA LEU A 71 9.41 -7.58 -3.14
C LEU A 71 9.83 -8.31 -4.42
N VAL A 72 10.63 -7.69 -5.29
CA VAL A 72 11.16 -8.33 -6.51
C VAL A 72 12.09 -9.49 -6.16
N ASP A 73 12.91 -9.36 -5.12
CA ASP A 73 13.84 -10.40 -4.66
C ASP A 73 13.13 -11.64 -4.10
N SER A 74 11.87 -11.53 -3.68
CA SER A 74 11.06 -12.66 -3.20
C SER A 74 10.60 -13.62 -4.31
N LEU A 75 10.86 -13.31 -5.58
CA LEU A 75 10.35 -14.01 -6.79
C LEU A 75 8.80 -14.05 -6.89
N CYS A 76 8.06 -13.54 -5.90
CA CYS A 76 6.61 -13.44 -5.91
C CYS A 76 6.09 -12.17 -6.61
N PHE A 77 6.99 -11.25 -6.99
CA PHE A 77 6.66 -9.94 -7.57
C PHE A 77 7.38 -9.74 -8.90
N PRO A 78 6.72 -10.02 -10.04
CA PRO A 78 7.35 -9.91 -11.34
C PRO A 78 7.58 -8.44 -11.71
N VAL A 79 8.68 -8.16 -12.43
CA VAL A 79 8.97 -6.82 -12.96
C VAL A 79 7.87 -6.33 -13.90
N SER A 80 7.10 -7.23 -14.52
CA SER A 80 5.93 -6.87 -15.34
C SER A 80 4.90 -6.05 -14.56
N LEU A 81 4.69 -6.35 -13.27
CA LEU A 81 3.77 -5.59 -12.43
C LEU A 81 4.21 -4.14 -12.24
N PHE A 82 5.52 -3.90 -12.08
CA PHE A 82 6.07 -2.54 -12.04
C PHE A 82 5.83 -1.80 -13.35
N ARG A 83 5.95 -2.49 -14.49
CA ARG A 83 5.65 -1.88 -15.80
C ARG A 83 4.18 -1.49 -15.90
N GLU A 84 3.27 -2.33 -15.43
CA GLU A 84 1.84 -2.03 -15.40
C GLU A 84 1.51 -0.86 -14.46
N CYS A 85 2.04 -0.86 -13.23
CA CYS A 85 1.85 0.25 -12.29
C CYS A 85 2.40 1.57 -12.82
N LEU A 86 3.56 1.56 -13.48
CA LEU A 86 4.12 2.77 -14.08
C LEU A 86 3.37 3.20 -15.33
N ALA A 87 2.80 2.28 -16.11
CA ALA A 87 1.92 2.63 -17.21
C ALA A 87 0.64 3.30 -16.70
N LEU A 88 0.06 2.79 -15.61
CA LEU A 88 -1.10 3.40 -14.95
C LEU A 88 -0.73 4.79 -14.40
N LEU A 89 0.38 4.91 -13.67
CA LEU A 89 0.86 6.21 -13.15
C LEU A 89 1.12 7.22 -14.28
N ALA A 90 1.78 6.80 -15.36
CA ALA A 90 2.02 7.65 -16.51
C ALA A 90 0.72 8.08 -17.19
N SER A 91 -0.29 7.22 -17.23
CA SER A 91 -1.63 7.57 -17.71
C SER A 91 -2.29 8.61 -16.81
N VAL A 92 -2.32 8.37 -15.49
CA VAL A 92 -2.87 9.29 -14.48
C VAL A 92 -2.25 10.68 -14.61
N LEU A 93 -0.91 10.74 -14.69
CA LEU A 93 -0.20 12.01 -14.80
C LEU A 93 -0.43 12.67 -16.16
N ARG A 94 -0.56 11.91 -17.25
CA ARG A 94 -0.90 12.46 -18.56
C ARG A 94 -2.32 13.00 -18.61
N ASP A 95 -3.26 12.36 -17.95
CA ASP A 95 -4.63 12.84 -17.90
C ASP A 95 -4.71 14.13 -17.05
N HIS A 96 -3.96 14.20 -15.94
CA HIS A 96 -3.77 15.44 -15.20
C HIS A 96 -3.14 16.56 -16.05
N GLN A 97 -2.19 16.25 -16.95
CA GLN A 97 -1.64 17.24 -17.88
C GLN A 97 -2.67 17.81 -18.85
N ARG A 98 -3.55 16.94 -19.35
CA ARG A 98 -4.65 17.34 -20.25
C ARG A 98 -5.73 18.11 -19.51
N HIS A 99 -5.91 17.81 -18.21
CA HIS A 99 -6.93 18.40 -17.35
C HIS A 99 -6.32 18.86 -16.01
N PRO A 100 -5.58 19.99 -15.98
CA PRO A 100 -4.82 20.40 -14.79
C PRO A 100 -5.66 20.69 -13.54
N LEU A 101 -6.97 20.91 -13.71
CA LEU A 101 -7.91 21.11 -12.60
C LEU A 101 -8.32 19.82 -11.90
N GLN A 102 -8.09 18.65 -12.51
CA GLN A 102 -8.39 17.36 -11.92
C GLN A 102 -7.25 16.91 -11.02
N ASP A 103 -7.55 16.51 -9.78
CA ASP A 103 -6.54 16.00 -8.86
C ASP A 103 -6.02 14.62 -9.33
N PRO A 104 -4.69 14.43 -9.48
CA PRO A 104 -4.15 13.15 -9.95
C PRO A 104 -4.39 12.01 -8.95
N GLY A 105 -4.54 12.31 -7.65
CA GLY A 105 -4.97 11.35 -6.64
C GLY A 105 -6.37 10.80 -6.91
N SER A 106 -7.32 11.65 -7.30
CA SER A 106 -8.67 11.20 -7.71
C SER A 106 -8.61 10.29 -8.93
N ILE A 107 -7.85 10.67 -9.97
CA ILE A 107 -7.71 9.85 -11.20
C ILE A 107 -7.08 8.48 -10.87
N LEU A 108 -6.07 8.45 -9.99
CA LEU A 108 -5.46 7.22 -9.51
C LEU A 108 -6.47 6.35 -8.75
N CYS A 109 -7.23 6.94 -7.84
CA CYS A 109 -8.28 6.26 -7.07
C CYS A 109 -9.30 5.61 -8.01
N ASP A 110 -9.84 6.37 -8.96
CA ASP A 110 -10.84 5.88 -9.91
C ASP A 110 -10.25 4.78 -10.82
N SER A 111 -8.97 4.87 -11.19
CA SER A 111 -8.27 3.83 -11.94
C SER A 111 -8.12 2.53 -11.15
N LEU A 112 -7.82 2.61 -9.85
CA LEU A 112 -7.73 1.44 -8.96
C LEU A 112 -9.12 0.81 -8.73
N GLU A 113 -10.17 1.61 -8.61
CA GLU A 113 -11.55 1.12 -8.52
C GLU A 113 -11.95 0.37 -9.80
N GLN A 114 -11.60 0.90 -10.98
CA GLN A 114 -11.83 0.20 -12.24
C GLN A 114 -11.07 -1.14 -12.29
N GLN A 115 -9.82 -1.20 -11.83
CA GLN A 115 -9.06 -2.46 -11.75
C GLN A 115 -9.71 -3.46 -10.78
N LEU A 116 -10.22 -3.01 -9.64
CA LEU A 116 -10.96 -3.86 -8.71
C LEU A 116 -12.20 -4.47 -9.37
N LEU A 117 -12.96 -3.65 -10.11
CA LEU A 117 -14.15 -4.11 -10.83
C LEU A 117 -13.81 -5.11 -11.94
N LEU A 118 -12.79 -4.82 -12.74
CA LEU A 118 -12.35 -5.71 -13.83
C LEU A 118 -11.82 -7.04 -13.31
N SER A 119 -11.12 -7.03 -12.17
CA SER A 119 -10.61 -8.23 -11.52
C SER A 119 -11.67 -9.01 -10.73
N ARG A 120 -12.95 -8.57 -10.76
CA ARG A 120 -14.06 -9.18 -10.02
C ARG A 120 -13.79 -9.26 -8.52
N TYR A 121 -13.26 -8.18 -7.95
CA TYR A 121 -12.94 -8.05 -6.53
C TYR A 121 -11.82 -9.00 -6.05
N ASP A 122 -10.80 -9.23 -6.89
CA ASP A 122 -9.57 -9.92 -6.49
C ASP A 122 -8.70 -9.01 -5.60
N TRP A 123 -9.02 -8.97 -4.31
CA TRP A 123 -8.29 -8.17 -3.32
C TRP A 123 -6.80 -8.52 -3.22
N PRO A 124 -6.37 -9.80 -3.14
CA PRO A 124 -4.96 -10.16 -3.21
C PRO A 124 -4.25 -9.69 -4.47
N GLY A 125 -4.90 -9.80 -5.64
CA GLY A 125 -4.38 -9.29 -6.90
C GLY A 125 -4.15 -7.79 -6.84
N LEU A 126 -5.16 -7.03 -6.42
CA LEU A 126 -5.08 -5.57 -6.31
C LEU A 126 -4.08 -5.10 -5.25
N LEU A 127 -3.94 -5.84 -4.15
CA LEU A 127 -2.96 -5.57 -3.10
C LEU A 127 -1.53 -5.53 -3.67
N ARG A 128 -1.24 -6.32 -4.72
CA ARG A 128 0.07 -6.30 -5.37
C ARG A 128 0.34 -4.98 -6.08
N TYR A 129 -0.66 -4.42 -6.77
CA TYR A 129 -0.55 -3.08 -7.35
C TYR A 129 -0.35 -2.03 -6.26
N PHE A 130 -1.09 -2.18 -5.15
CA PHE A 130 -0.99 -1.27 -4.00
C PHE A 130 0.41 -1.26 -3.39
N ALA A 131 1.00 -2.43 -3.16
CA ALA A 131 2.37 -2.53 -2.65
C ALA A 131 3.42 -2.01 -3.65
N CYS A 132 3.19 -2.19 -4.96
CA CYS A 132 4.03 -1.59 -5.98
C CYS A 132 3.96 -0.05 -5.94
N PHE A 133 2.77 0.52 -5.81
CA PHE A 133 2.62 1.98 -5.67
C PHE A 133 3.23 2.49 -4.37
N ALA A 134 3.02 1.81 -3.25
CA ALA A 134 3.63 2.18 -1.98
C ALA A 134 5.17 2.24 -2.08
N TYR A 135 5.79 1.25 -2.73
CA TYR A 135 7.23 1.27 -2.99
C TYR A 135 7.65 2.39 -3.94
N LEU A 136 6.94 2.56 -5.06
CA LEU A 136 7.29 3.59 -6.06
C LEU A 136 7.13 5.00 -5.49
N PHE A 137 6.12 5.23 -4.65
CA PHE A 137 5.79 6.53 -4.10
C PHE A 137 6.71 6.95 -2.95
N ASP A 138 7.43 6.00 -2.36
CA ASP A 138 8.42 6.24 -1.32
C ASP A 138 9.41 7.35 -1.71
N ASP A 139 9.81 8.12 -0.70
CA ASP A 139 10.76 9.22 -0.83
C ASP A 139 12.11 8.77 -1.40
N ALA A 140 12.54 7.53 -1.18
CA ALA A 140 13.77 7.01 -1.74
C ALA A 140 13.67 6.63 -3.23
N VAL A 141 12.45 6.56 -3.80
CA VAL A 141 12.22 6.09 -5.17
C VAL A 141 11.72 7.21 -6.08
N LEU A 142 10.45 7.61 -5.99
CA LEU A 142 9.90 8.70 -6.81
C LEU A 142 9.54 9.95 -5.99
N LYS A 143 9.43 9.84 -4.66
CA LYS A 143 8.96 10.91 -3.78
C LYS A 143 7.63 11.46 -4.28
N ALA A 144 6.59 10.62 -4.27
CA ALA A 144 5.32 11.01 -4.85
C ALA A 144 4.69 12.18 -4.08
N SER A 145 3.96 13.04 -4.79
CA SER A 145 3.20 14.12 -4.15
C SER A 145 2.12 13.60 -3.20
N ALA A 146 1.79 14.39 -2.18
CA ALA A 146 0.72 14.08 -1.24
C ALA A 146 -0.65 13.78 -1.91
N SER A 147 -0.92 14.38 -3.08
CA SER A 147 -2.12 14.08 -3.86
C SER A 147 -2.17 12.60 -4.30
N LEU A 148 -1.06 12.06 -4.80
CA LEU A 148 -1.00 10.65 -5.21
C LEU A 148 -1.15 9.69 -4.02
N HIS A 149 -0.52 10.00 -2.89
CA HIS A 149 -0.72 9.27 -1.64
C HIS A 149 -2.18 9.30 -1.19
N ARG A 150 -2.82 10.48 -1.23
CA ARG A 150 -4.24 10.64 -0.92
C ARG A 150 -5.12 9.83 -1.86
N GLY A 151 -4.73 9.64 -3.12
CA GLY A 151 -5.43 8.75 -4.05
C GLY A 151 -5.52 7.31 -3.55
N MET A 152 -4.40 6.77 -3.04
CA MET A 152 -4.37 5.45 -2.40
C MET A 152 -5.24 5.42 -1.13
N SER A 153 -5.10 6.41 -0.25
CA SER A 153 -5.91 6.50 0.98
C SER A 153 -7.41 6.61 0.68
N SER A 154 -7.78 7.38 -0.36
CA SER A 154 -9.17 7.55 -0.80
C SER A 154 -9.76 6.25 -1.34
N PHE A 155 -8.96 5.47 -2.08
CA PHE A 155 -9.38 4.16 -2.56
C PHE A 155 -9.77 3.24 -1.40
N ILE A 156 -8.94 3.17 -0.34
CA ILE A 156 -9.25 2.37 0.84
C ILE A 156 -10.49 2.91 1.54
N ALA A 157 -10.57 4.22 1.76
CA ALA A 157 -11.70 4.82 2.45
C ALA A 157 -13.04 4.53 1.73
N ARG A 158 -13.10 4.67 0.40
CA ARG A 158 -14.29 4.41 -0.41
C ARG A 158 -14.68 2.94 -0.42
N ASN A 159 -13.71 2.03 -0.43
CA ASN A 159 -13.94 0.60 -0.55
C ASN A 159 -13.78 -0.16 0.79
N CYS A 160 -13.71 0.57 1.90
CA CYS A 160 -13.39 0.03 3.22
C CYS A 160 -14.35 -1.08 3.65
N ARG A 161 -15.64 -0.89 3.40
CA ARG A 161 -16.68 -1.88 3.71
C ARG A 161 -16.49 -3.16 2.89
N GLU A 162 -16.28 -3.04 1.59
CA GLU A 162 -16.09 -4.19 0.71
C GLU A 162 -14.80 -4.94 1.06
N LEU A 163 -13.72 -4.20 1.35
CA LEU A 163 -12.46 -4.75 1.82
C LEU A 163 -12.62 -5.52 3.13
N ALA A 164 -13.36 -4.97 4.10
CA ALA A 164 -13.61 -5.61 5.38
C ALA A 164 -14.51 -6.85 5.28
N LEU A 165 -15.42 -6.89 4.30
CA LEU A 165 -16.37 -7.97 4.12
C LEU A 165 -15.86 -9.10 3.25
N HIS A 166 -15.05 -8.80 2.22
CA HIS A 166 -14.73 -9.76 1.16
C HIS A 166 -13.25 -10.13 1.09
N ALA A 167 -12.35 -9.33 1.69
CA ALA A 167 -10.94 -9.70 1.77
C ALA A 167 -10.63 -10.48 3.08
N PRO A 168 -9.65 -11.39 3.06
CA PRO A 168 -9.09 -11.93 4.30
C PRO A 168 -8.52 -10.81 5.18
N LEU A 169 -8.62 -10.97 6.51
CA LEU A 169 -8.15 -9.96 7.47
C LEU A 169 -6.69 -9.53 7.23
N SER A 170 -5.79 -10.47 6.93
CA SER A 170 -4.38 -10.18 6.64
C SER A 170 -4.18 -9.33 5.38
N VAL A 171 -5.10 -9.41 4.40
CA VAL A 171 -5.11 -8.58 3.20
C VAL A 171 -5.65 -7.20 3.53
N SER A 172 -6.77 -7.12 4.24
CA SER A 172 -7.38 -5.84 4.64
C SER A 172 -6.43 -5.00 5.49
N LEU A 173 -5.72 -5.61 6.43
CA LEU A 173 -4.71 -4.93 7.26
C LEU A 173 -3.50 -4.46 6.41
N GLN A 174 -3.05 -5.27 5.45
CA GLN A 174 -1.92 -4.91 4.59
C GLN A 174 -2.24 -3.67 3.73
N PHE A 175 -3.48 -3.51 3.24
CA PHE A 175 -3.86 -2.29 2.52
C PHE A 175 -3.65 -1.03 3.37
N VAL A 176 -4.11 -1.05 4.62
CA VAL A 176 -3.96 0.10 5.54
C VAL A 176 -2.49 0.30 5.93
N ASP A 177 -1.73 -0.77 6.13
CA ASP A 177 -0.30 -0.72 6.46
C ASP A 177 0.56 -0.12 5.33
N LEU A 178 0.15 -0.31 4.06
CA LEU A 178 0.84 0.22 2.88
C LEU A 178 0.46 1.67 2.54
N CYS A 179 -0.51 2.26 3.24
CA CYS A 179 -0.88 3.65 3.02
C CYS A 179 0.16 4.61 3.60
N PHE A 180 0.03 5.88 3.21
CA PHE A 180 0.89 6.92 3.77
C PHE A 180 0.70 6.99 5.28
N HIS A 181 1.82 7.01 6.02
CA HIS A 181 1.82 6.86 7.48
C HIS A 181 0.92 7.87 8.20
N GLU A 182 0.77 9.10 7.69
CA GLU A 182 -0.12 10.12 8.27
C GLU A 182 -1.60 9.70 8.25
N ASP A 183 -2.02 8.89 7.28
CA ASP A 183 -3.41 8.45 7.12
C ASP A 183 -3.71 7.14 7.87
N PHE A 184 -2.67 6.46 8.40
CA PHE A 184 -2.78 5.11 8.98
C PHE A 184 -3.88 5.03 10.05
N THR A 185 -3.84 5.90 11.07
CA THR A 185 -4.76 5.83 12.21
C THR A 185 -6.22 6.01 11.79
N ILE A 186 -6.48 6.91 10.83
CA ILE A 186 -7.83 7.20 10.34
C ILE A 186 -8.36 5.99 9.55
N LEU A 187 -7.55 5.46 8.62
CA LEU A 187 -7.92 4.31 7.81
C LEU A 187 -8.05 3.03 8.64
N MET A 188 -7.18 2.83 9.62
CA MET A 188 -7.24 1.69 10.54
C MET A 188 -8.50 1.75 11.41
N THR A 189 -8.89 2.94 11.88
CA THR A 189 -10.15 3.14 12.61
C THR A 189 -11.35 2.80 11.73
N ALA A 190 -11.38 3.34 10.50
CA ALA A 190 -12.46 3.07 9.55
C ALA A 190 -12.56 1.58 9.20
N LEU A 191 -11.43 0.92 8.93
CA LEU A 191 -11.38 -0.52 8.68
C LEU A 191 -11.91 -1.29 9.88
N PHE A 192 -11.39 -0.98 11.08
CA PHE A 192 -11.79 -1.65 12.30
C PHE A 192 -13.30 -1.57 12.49
N GLU A 193 -13.94 -0.42 12.27
CA GLU A 193 -15.39 -0.28 12.40
C GLU A 193 -16.18 -1.18 11.45
N GLN A 194 -15.68 -1.38 10.22
CA GLN A 194 -16.33 -2.21 9.20
C GLN A 194 -16.06 -3.72 9.35
N LEU A 195 -15.00 -4.11 10.09
CA LEU A 195 -14.66 -5.52 10.30
C LEU A 195 -15.81 -6.31 10.97
N ARG A 196 -15.91 -7.59 10.58
CA ARG A 196 -16.83 -8.56 11.20
C ARG A 196 -16.45 -8.78 12.66
N SER A 197 -17.42 -9.17 13.49
CA SER A 197 -17.18 -9.42 14.92
C SER A 197 -16.15 -10.52 15.18
N SER A 198 -16.02 -11.50 14.29
CA SER A 198 -14.97 -12.54 14.36
C SER A 198 -13.59 -11.93 14.22
N ASP A 199 -13.42 -11.06 13.22
CA ASP A 199 -12.13 -10.53 12.80
C ASP A 199 -11.66 -9.45 13.78
N LYS A 200 -12.60 -8.63 14.30
CA LYS A 200 -12.36 -7.75 15.46
C LYS A 200 -11.87 -8.53 16.67
N ALA A 201 -12.53 -9.65 16.98
CA ALA A 201 -12.17 -10.47 18.13
C ALA A 201 -10.80 -11.14 17.94
N GLU A 202 -10.47 -11.57 16.72
CA GLU A 202 -9.16 -12.08 16.37
C GLU A 202 -8.08 -11.02 16.54
N LEU A 203 -8.29 -9.82 15.99
CA LEU A 203 -7.34 -8.70 16.05
C LEU A 203 -7.05 -8.28 17.49
N VAL A 204 -8.09 -8.17 18.33
CA VAL A 204 -7.92 -7.86 19.76
C VAL A 204 -7.25 -9.04 20.50
N ARG A 205 -7.67 -10.28 20.25
CA ARG A 205 -7.10 -11.47 20.90
C ARG A 205 -5.60 -11.62 20.65
N TYR A 206 -5.15 -11.31 19.44
CA TYR A 206 -3.74 -11.38 19.06
C TYR A 206 -3.02 -10.03 19.20
N MET A 207 -3.63 -9.03 19.84
CA MET A 207 -3.02 -7.71 20.07
C MET A 207 -2.47 -7.06 18.79
N GLY A 208 -3.16 -7.24 17.66
CA GLY A 208 -2.74 -6.73 16.36
C GLY A 208 -1.59 -7.50 15.68
N VAL A 209 -1.04 -8.55 16.31
CA VAL A 209 0.09 -9.34 15.79
C VAL A 209 -0.42 -10.41 14.80
N ILE A 210 -0.98 -9.93 13.69
CA ILE A 210 -1.49 -10.78 12.60
C ILE A 210 -0.49 -10.71 11.42
N PRO A 211 0.03 -11.87 10.96
CA PRO A 211 0.85 -11.94 9.75
C PRO A 211 0.15 -11.32 8.55
N LEU A 212 0.79 -10.36 7.89
CA LEU A 212 0.25 -9.73 6.69
C LEU A 212 0.47 -10.61 5.45
N TYR A 213 -0.35 -10.40 4.42
CA TYR A 213 -0.43 -11.31 3.28
C TYR A 213 0.85 -11.43 2.45
N LEU A 214 1.53 -10.32 2.13
CA LEU A 214 2.66 -10.35 1.18
C LEU A 214 3.97 -10.83 1.81
N GLY A 215 4.18 -10.54 3.09
CA GLY A 215 5.45 -10.84 3.80
C GLY A 215 5.34 -11.90 4.88
N GLY A 216 4.13 -12.29 5.30
CA GLY A 216 3.92 -13.20 6.43
C GLY A 216 4.41 -12.67 7.80
N LEU A 217 4.82 -11.40 7.85
CA LEU A 217 5.24 -10.70 9.06
C LEU A 217 4.13 -9.75 9.53
N PRO A 218 3.99 -9.53 10.84
CA PRO A 218 3.04 -8.56 11.35
C PRO A 218 3.45 -7.12 11.02
N SER A 219 2.45 -6.24 10.90
CA SER A 219 2.68 -4.79 10.85
C SER A 219 3.35 -4.31 12.14
N LEU A 220 4.18 -3.26 12.04
CA LEU A 220 4.68 -2.54 13.21
C LEU A 220 3.61 -1.63 13.82
N GLN A 221 2.73 -1.05 12.99
CA GLN A 221 1.78 -0.01 13.39
C GLN A 221 0.46 -0.59 13.93
N VAL A 222 0.00 -1.74 13.41
CA VAL A 222 -1.27 -2.35 13.84
C VAL A 222 -1.26 -2.75 15.33
N PRO A 223 -0.21 -3.40 15.86
CA PRO A 223 -0.12 -3.68 17.30
C PRO A 223 -0.15 -2.41 18.15
N GLU A 224 0.55 -1.35 17.75
CA GLU A 224 0.56 -0.06 18.45
C GLU A 224 -0.84 0.56 18.52
N TYR A 225 -1.56 0.54 17.39
CA TYR A 225 -2.96 0.99 17.34
C TYR A 225 -3.87 0.20 18.28
N ILE A 226 -3.74 -1.13 18.32
CA ILE A 226 -4.57 -1.98 19.19
C ILE A 226 -4.23 -1.77 20.66
N LEU A 227 -2.95 -1.61 20.99
CA LEU A 227 -2.50 -1.33 22.35
C LEU A 227 -3.05 0.02 22.86
N ASP A 228 -3.00 1.07 22.05
CA ASP A 228 -3.50 2.40 22.45
C ASP A 228 -5.02 2.41 22.68
N ARG A 229 -5.78 1.72 21.82
CA ARG A 229 -7.25 1.70 21.86
C ARG A 229 -7.85 0.67 22.82
N TYR A 230 -7.24 -0.51 22.91
CA TYR A 230 -7.84 -1.70 23.53
C TYR A 230 -6.92 -2.42 24.53
N GLY A 231 -5.68 -1.96 24.71
CA GLY A 231 -4.80 -2.48 25.74
C GLY A 231 -5.37 -2.28 27.14
N ASP A 232 -5.12 -3.24 28.03
CA ASP A 232 -5.46 -3.12 29.45
C ASP A 232 -4.58 -2.03 30.09
N ARG A 233 -5.04 -0.77 30.07
CA ARG A 233 -4.59 0.23 31.05
C ARG A 233 -5.25 -0.09 32.40
N GLY A 234 -4.82 -1.17 33.02
CA GLY A 234 -5.18 -1.59 34.37
C GLY A 234 -3.96 -1.61 35.27
N GLY A 235 -3.70 -0.49 35.98
CA GLY A 235 -2.83 -0.46 37.16
C GLY A 235 -1.62 0.48 37.09
N GLY A 236 -1.77 1.68 37.61
CA GLY A 236 -0.66 2.63 37.84
C GLY A 236 -1.17 4.06 37.90
N GLY A 237 -1.36 4.58 39.10
CA GLY A 237 -2.07 5.83 39.36
C GLY A 237 -1.35 7.11 38.90
N GLY A 238 -2.14 8.18 38.82
CA GLY A 238 -1.64 9.56 38.84
C GLY A 238 -2.06 10.42 37.64
N GLY A 239 -3.21 11.07 37.78
CA GLY A 239 -3.40 12.44 37.27
C GLY A 239 -3.76 12.64 35.80
N GLY A 240 -4.98 13.15 35.58
CA GLY A 240 -5.20 14.23 34.63
C GLY A 240 -5.68 13.87 33.22
N GLY A 241 -7.00 13.97 33.03
CA GLY A 241 -7.60 14.66 31.89
C GLY A 241 -7.53 14.00 30.50
N GLY A 242 -8.65 13.49 30.02
CA GLY A 242 -8.84 13.21 28.59
C GLY A 242 -9.89 12.15 28.35
N GLY A 243 -11.16 12.56 28.27
CA GLY A 243 -12.28 11.68 27.97
C GLY A 243 -12.18 11.12 26.55
N GLY A 244 -12.02 9.80 26.44
CA GLY A 244 -12.26 9.03 25.22
C GLY A 244 -13.37 8.03 25.48
N HIS A 245 -14.49 8.19 24.79
CA HIS A 245 -15.61 7.24 24.76
C HIS A 245 -15.06 5.84 24.43
N ARG A 246 -14.93 4.98 25.44
CA ARG A 246 -14.48 3.60 25.26
C ARG A 246 -15.67 2.77 24.80
N ASP A 247 -15.80 2.58 23.49
CA ASP A 247 -16.62 1.52 22.93
C ASP A 247 -16.03 0.17 23.34
N ARG A 248 -16.47 -0.32 24.49
CA ARG A 248 -16.31 -1.72 24.87
C ARG A 248 -17.03 -2.54 23.81
N VAL A 249 -16.29 -2.98 22.78
CA VAL A 249 -16.76 -4.02 21.88
C VAL A 249 -17.14 -5.20 22.78
N LYS A 250 -18.44 -5.39 23.01
CA LYS A 250 -18.96 -6.56 23.72
C LYS A 250 -18.77 -7.75 22.79
N ILE A 251 -17.54 -8.25 22.72
CA ILE A 251 -17.21 -9.53 22.12
C ILE A 251 -17.90 -10.56 23.01
N ARG A 252 -19.15 -10.91 22.70
CA ARG A 252 -19.78 -12.12 23.20
C ARG A 252 -19.00 -13.28 22.60
N ALA A 253 -17.87 -13.61 23.23
CA ALA A 253 -17.24 -14.90 23.08
C ALA A 253 -18.31 -15.93 23.44
N ARG A 254 -18.92 -16.56 22.42
CA ARG A 254 -19.75 -17.74 22.63
C ARG A 254 -18.80 -18.84 23.06
N HIS A 255 -18.47 -18.84 24.35
CA HIS A 255 -17.85 -19.95 25.04
C HIS A 255 -18.85 -21.10 24.95
N ARG A 256 -18.79 -21.89 23.89
CA ARG A 256 -19.40 -23.23 23.88
C ARG A 256 -18.56 -24.06 24.85
N VAL A 257 -18.89 -23.93 26.13
CA VAL A 257 -18.49 -24.85 27.19
C VAL A 257 -19.07 -26.21 26.78
N ARG A 258 -18.25 -27.02 26.10
CA ARG A 258 -18.53 -28.45 25.93
C ARG A 258 -18.45 -29.04 27.33
N ARG A 259 -19.60 -29.15 28.00
CA ARG A 259 -19.75 -29.97 29.21
C ARG A 259 -19.32 -31.39 28.83
N ARG A 260 -18.07 -31.77 29.13
CA ARG A 260 -17.67 -33.18 29.18
C ARG A 260 -18.31 -33.75 30.45
N ARG A 261 -19.30 -34.63 30.28
CA ARG A 261 -19.76 -35.52 31.34
C ARG A 261 -18.62 -36.50 31.70
N PRO A 262 -18.52 -36.92 32.97
CA PRO A 262 -17.55 -37.90 33.43
C PRO A 262 -18.06 -39.32 33.18
N GLY A 263 -17.15 -40.27 32.94
CA GLY A 263 -17.48 -41.69 33.01
C GLY A 263 -16.61 -42.63 32.17
N LEU A 264 -15.76 -43.36 32.90
CA LEU A 264 -15.27 -44.73 32.66
C LEU A 264 -14.28 -45.05 31.53
N GLN A 265 -13.09 -45.44 32.01
CA GLN A 265 -12.39 -46.71 31.73
C GLN A 265 -12.10 -47.08 30.27
N ASP A 266 -10.83 -46.95 29.88
CA ASP A 266 -10.02 -48.09 29.44
C ASP A 266 -8.54 -47.67 29.48
N ARG A 267 -7.80 -48.18 30.47
CA ARG A 267 -6.85 -49.30 30.32
C ARG A 267 -5.72 -48.96 29.35
N GLY A 268 -4.57 -48.72 29.96
CA GLY A 268 -3.38 -48.24 29.29
C GLY A 268 -2.76 -49.26 28.35
N LEU A 269 -1.72 -48.78 27.68
CA LEU A 269 -0.48 -49.50 27.45
C LEU A 269 0.58 -48.46 27.15
N PHE A 270 1.48 -48.28 28.13
CA PHE A 270 2.80 -47.72 27.90
C PHE A 270 3.57 -48.68 26.99
N ILE A 271 3.98 -48.22 25.81
CA ILE A 271 5.27 -48.62 25.23
C ILE A 271 5.85 -47.38 24.54
N ASN A 272 7.05 -47.01 24.96
CA ASN A 272 7.94 -46.04 24.33
C ASN A 272 9.19 -46.83 23.84
N PRO A 273 10.10 -46.23 23.08
CA PRO A 273 10.29 -46.42 21.64
C PRO A 273 11.45 -47.39 21.28
N ARG A 274 11.63 -47.62 19.97
CA ARG A 274 12.94 -47.85 19.32
C ARG A 274 13.02 -47.00 18.07
#